data_AF-A0A962FFZ4-F1
#
_entry.id   AF-A0A962FFZ4-F1
#
_cell.length_a   1.000
_cell.length_b   1.000
_cell.length_c   1.000
_cell.angle_alpha   90.00
_cell.angle_beta   90.00
_cell.angle_gamma   90.00
#
_symmetry.space_group_name_H-M   'P 1'
#
loop_
_entity.id
_entity.type
_entity.pdbx_description
1 polymer ?
#
loop_
_entity_poly.entity_id
_entity_poly.type
_entity_poly.pdbx_seq_one_letter_code
_entity_poly.pdbx_strand_id
1 'polypeptide(L)'
;MQTLSQTDGSSFLQRALITGGAVVLLLIGFRITLPGVDAAAVHGLGARSSMVALFSAFSIGVVPIVSGAFILEVVKLIFPRLHAWEVRSERNATILQRIWLALSLSIAAFQGQGVSSGILGIDGLVPNPQGFVPIAVASFLGTTALLFWLCLAVTRHGLVGGLWLLFATQMIMGAPTVATEGGANLTFGAPEMRAAILYGAILLAVVALLAVVGARVARDDEPDRAGALIWPVLLGYYTAGLVQAAFILTGNLMLAGRPAHLVIFVIVAILITLMRMPNSETGAAANARIVLTLLQVAAVVGASIVLGAVALPFSFNPIALVASAAVVQVVAENAPRRG
;
A
#
# COMPACT_ATOMS: atom_id res chain seq x y z
N MET A 1 -1.59 -7.49 -12.43
CA MET A 1 -0.96 -8.79 -12.06
C MET A 1 -2.07 -9.82 -12.06
N GLN A 2 -2.00 -10.80 -12.95
CA GLN A 2 -3.15 -11.62 -13.35
C GLN A 2 -3.81 -12.35 -12.15
N THR A 3 -5.13 -12.20 -12.05
CA THR A 3 -5.99 -13.13 -11.31
C THR A 3 -5.92 -14.48 -12.00
N LEU A 4 -5.10 -15.38 -11.45
CA LEU A 4 -5.08 -16.78 -11.88
C LEU A 4 -6.50 -17.35 -11.73
N SER A 5 -6.95 -17.98 -12.81
CA SER A 5 -8.32 -18.38 -13.04
C SER A 5 -8.83 -19.36 -11.97
N GLN A 6 -10.12 -19.18 -11.69
CA GLN A 6 -11.02 -20.09 -11.00
C GLN A 6 -10.73 -21.57 -11.27
N THR A 7 -10.37 -22.33 -10.22
CA THR A 7 -10.71 -23.76 -10.03
C THR A 7 -10.29 -24.21 -8.63
N ASP A 8 -10.79 -23.56 -7.58
CA ASP A 8 -10.69 -24.15 -6.25
C ASP A 8 -12.10 -24.21 -5.65
N GLY A 9 -12.59 -25.42 -5.36
CA GLY A 9 -13.86 -25.68 -4.68
C GLY A 9 -13.90 -25.18 -3.23
N SER A 10 -13.05 -24.22 -2.90
CA SER A 10 -12.94 -23.57 -1.61
C SER A 10 -14.20 -22.75 -1.34
N SER A 11 -14.86 -23.05 -0.22
CA SER A 11 -16.01 -22.28 0.23
C SER A 11 -15.60 -20.83 0.50
N PHE A 12 -16.56 -19.90 0.40
CA PHE A 12 -16.35 -18.48 0.74
C PHE A 12 -15.65 -18.31 2.10
N LEU A 13 -16.00 -19.14 3.09
CA LEU A 13 -15.39 -19.13 4.42
C LEU A 13 -13.89 -19.43 4.38
N GLN A 14 -13.46 -20.42 3.58
CA GLN A 14 -12.04 -20.76 3.45
C GLN A 14 -11.24 -19.60 2.83
N ARG A 15 -11.77 -18.97 1.79
CA ARG A 15 -11.15 -17.80 1.15
C ARG A 15 -11.08 -16.61 2.12
N ALA A 16 -12.12 -16.41 2.93
CA ALA A 16 -12.15 -15.39 3.98
C ALA A 16 -11.08 -15.66 5.05
N LEU A 17 -10.93 -16.91 5.50
CA LEU A 17 -9.94 -17.30 6.50
C LEU A 17 -8.51 -17.10 6.00
N ILE A 18 -8.22 -17.42 4.73
CA ILE A 18 -6.90 -17.17 4.12
C ILE A 18 -6.61 -15.66 4.10
N THR A 19 -7.60 -14.86 3.69
CA THR A 19 -7.48 -13.40 3.63
C THR A 19 -7.28 -12.79 5.02
N GLY A 20 -8.09 -13.19 6.01
CA GLY A 20 -7.97 -12.73 7.40
C GLY A 20 -6.68 -13.21 8.07
N GLY A 21 -6.28 -14.46 7.81
CA GLY A 21 -5.02 -15.03 8.30
C GLY A 21 -3.81 -14.26 7.79
N ALA A 22 -3.82 -13.79 6.55
CA ALA A 22 -2.76 -12.93 6.02
C ALA A 22 -2.65 -11.59 6.76
N VAL A 23 -3.78 -10.96 7.08
CA VAL A 23 -3.81 -9.75 7.91
C VAL A 23 -3.24 -10.04 9.29
N VAL A 24 -3.69 -11.12 9.96
CA VAL A 24 -3.20 -11.51 11.28
C VAL A 24 -1.68 -11.77 11.29
N LEU A 25 -1.15 -12.46 10.27
CA LEU A 25 0.29 -12.68 10.13
C LEU A 25 1.06 -11.36 10.02
N LEU A 26 0.55 -10.40 9.25
CA LEU A 26 1.15 -9.07 9.16
C LEU A 26 1.15 -8.36 10.53
N LEU A 27 0.04 -8.42 11.26
CA LEU A 27 -0.11 -7.83 12.59
C LEU A 27 0.87 -8.42 13.60
N ILE A 28 1.02 -9.74 13.61
CA ILE A 28 1.98 -10.44 14.48
C ILE A 28 3.41 -10.09 14.06
N GLY A 29 3.70 -10.06 12.76
CA GLY A 29 5.02 -9.75 12.23
C GLY A 29 5.59 -8.41 12.70
N PHE A 30 4.75 -7.36 12.77
CA PHE A 30 5.13 -6.05 13.30
C PHE A 30 5.50 -6.04 14.80
N ARG A 31 5.21 -7.12 15.54
CA ARG A 31 5.59 -7.28 16.95
C ARG A 31 6.84 -8.14 17.16
N ILE A 32 7.38 -8.73 16.09
CA ILE A 32 8.60 -9.52 16.14
C ILE A 32 9.78 -8.56 16.02
N THR A 33 10.54 -8.37 17.11
CA THR A 33 11.73 -7.53 17.11
C THR A 33 12.80 -8.10 16.18
N LEU A 34 13.53 -7.20 15.52
CA LEU A 34 14.63 -7.55 14.64
C LEU A 34 15.73 -8.29 15.44
N PRO A 35 16.27 -9.42 14.94
CA PRO A 35 17.32 -10.14 15.65
C PRO A 35 18.54 -9.24 15.92
N GLY A 36 18.99 -9.23 17.17
CA GLY A 36 20.09 -8.39 17.64
C GLY A 36 19.67 -7.04 18.24
N VAL A 37 18.40 -6.62 18.09
CA VAL A 37 17.84 -5.49 18.83
C VAL A 37 17.38 -5.93 20.22
N ASP A 38 17.72 -5.16 21.25
CA ASP A 38 17.23 -5.39 22.61
C ASP A 38 15.80 -4.85 22.78
N ALA A 39 14.84 -5.76 22.96
CA ALA A 39 13.44 -5.43 23.16
C ALA A 39 13.20 -4.58 24.43
N ALA A 40 13.96 -4.83 25.51
CA ALA A 40 13.83 -4.04 26.74
C ALA A 40 14.35 -2.62 26.56
N ALA A 41 15.45 -2.45 25.82
CA ALA A 41 15.97 -1.13 25.45
C ALA A 41 14.98 -0.35 24.58
N VAL A 42 14.31 -1.01 23.62
CA VAL A 42 13.23 -0.41 22.82
C VAL A 42 12.13 0.15 23.74
N HIS A 43 11.66 -0.64 24.71
CA HIS A 43 10.66 -0.17 25.69
C HIS A 43 11.17 0.99 26.55
N GLY A 44 12.47 1.00 26.88
CA GLY A 44 13.15 2.05 27.64
C GLY A 44 13.27 3.40 26.92
N LEU A 45 13.25 3.43 25.58
CA LEU A 45 13.23 4.65 24.78
C LEU A 45 11.91 5.46 24.89
N GLY A 46 10.99 5.04 25.77
CA GLY A 46 9.62 5.56 25.79
C GLY A 46 8.84 5.16 24.53
N ALA A 47 9.31 4.13 23.82
CA ALA A 47 8.69 3.65 22.59
C ALA A 47 7.28 3.14 22.90
N ARG A 48 6.29 3.97 22.55
CA ARG A 48 4.89 3.58 22.48
C ARG A 48 4.73 2.45 21.45
N SER A 49 3.63 1.72 21.49
CA SER A 49 3.38 0.54 20.64
C SER A 49 3.68 0.74 19.15
N SER A 50 3.48 1.95 18.62
CA SER A 50 3.80 2.33 17.24
C SER A 50 5.30 2.41 16.93
N MET A 51 6.13 2.80 17.91
CA MET A 51 7.57 2.95 17.75
C MET A 51 8.31 1.61 17.85
N VAL A 52 7.72 0.61 18.52
CA VAL A 52 8.22 -0.78 18.52
C VAL A 52 8.20 -1.39 17.11
N ALA A 53 7.21 -1.04 16.29
CA ALA A 53 7.11 -1.55 14.92
C ALA A 53 8.29 -1.12 14.03
N LEU A 54 8.95 0.00 14.35
CA LEU A 54 10.13 0.51 13.63
C LEU A 54 11.36 -0.39 13.81
N PHE A 55 11.40 -1.16 14.91
CA PHE A 55 12.48 -2.10 15.22
C PHE A 55 12.08 -3.56 14.99
N SER A 56 10.96 -3.78 14.29
CA SER A 56 10.50 -5.13 13.96
C SER A 56 11.20 -5.69 12.73
N ALA A 57 11.18 -7.02 12.57
CA ALA A 57 11.58 -7.69 11.33
C ALA A 57 10.73 -7.23 10.12
N PHE A 58 9.55 -6.67 10.38
CA PHE A 58 8.62 -6.12 9.41
C PHE A 58 8.73 -4.59 9.28
N SER A 59 9.79 -3.95 9.79
CA SER A 59 9.86 -2.48 9.82
C SER A 59 9.81 -1.81 8.44
N ILE A 60 10.46 -2.41 7.43
CA ILE A 60 10.32 -1.99 6.02
C ILE A 60 9.01 -2.48 5.39
N GLY A 61 8.38 -3.47 6.01
CA GLY A 61 7.07 -4.01 5.69
C GLY A 61 6.90 -4.42 4.24
N VAL A 62 5.77 -4.07 3.64
CA VAL A 62 5.40 -4.40 2.26
C VAL A 62 6.01 -3.44 1.23
N VAL A 63 6.75 -2.40 1.65
CA VAL A 63 7.29 -1.36 0.77
C VAL A 63 8.15 -1.92 -0.37
N PRO A 64 9.08 -2.89 -0.15
CA PRO A 64 9.87 -3.43 -1.24
C PRO A 64 9.02 -4.12 -2.33
N ILE A 65 7.96 -4.82 -1.90
CA ILE A 65 7.02 -5.51 -2.78
C ILE A 65 6.22 -4.52 -3.60
N VAL A 66 5.63 -3.52 -2.95
CA VAL A 66 4.86 -2.45 -3.61
C VAL A 66 5.75 -1.64 -4.56
N SER A 67 6.99 -1.35 -4.17
CA SER A 67 7.95 -0.63 -5.01
C SER A 67 8.34 -1.44 -6.25
N GLY A 68 8.58 -2.74 -6.10
CA GLY A 68 8.84 -3.63 -7.24
C GLY A 68 7.65 -3.68 -8.21
N ALA A 69 6.42 -3.69 -7.69
CA ALA A 69 5.21 -3.67 -8.51
C ALA A 69 5.07 -2.33 -9.24
N PHE A 70 5.27 -1.21 -8.54
CA PHE A 70 5.30 0.14 -9.12
C PHE A 70 6.30 0.23 -10.29
N ILE A 71 7.53 -0.25 -10.10
CA ILE A 71 8.55 -0.25 -11.15
C ILE A 71 8.06 -1.01 -12.37
N LEU A 72 7.52 -2.22 -12.18
CA LEU A 72 7.02 -3.02 -13.30
C LEU A 72 5.84 -2.37 -14.02
N GLU A 73 4.94 -1.71 -13.30
CA GLU A 73 3.81 -1.00 -13.91
C GLU A 73 4.26 0.24 -14.68
N VAL A 74 5.26 0.98 -14.20
CA VAL A 74 5.88 2.07 -14.97
C VAL A 74 6.59 1.51 -16.22
N VAL A 75 7.32 0.40 -16.11
CA VAL A 75 7.96 -0.24 -17.26
C VAL A 75 6.92 -0.68 -18.29
N LYS A 76 5.78 -1.24 -17.88
CA LYS A 76 4.68 -1.59 -18.79
C LYS A 76 4.04 -0.38 -19.46
N LEU A 77 3.96 0.75 -18.75
CA LEU A 77 3.46 2.01 -19.29
C LEU A 77 4.39 2.55 -20.40
N ILE A 78 5.70 2.47 -20.18
CA ILE A 78 6.71 2.90 -21.16
C ILE A 78 6.82 1.91 -22.32
N PHE A 79 6.71 0.60 -22.05
CA PHE A 79 6.82 -0.47 -23.03
C PHE A 79 5.55 -1.32 -23.11
N PRO A 80 4.50 -0.88 -23.81
CA PRO A 80 3.21 -1.60 -23.89
C PRO A 80 3.33 -3.03 -24.44
N ARG A 81 4.37 -3.31 -25.24
CA ARG A 81 4.68 -4.66 -25.74
C ARG A 81 4.96 -5.65 -24.61
N LEU A 82 5.50 -5.20 -23.48
CA LEU A 82 5.73 -6.07 -22.32
C LEU A 82 4.41 -6.53 -21.70
N HIS A 83 3.43 -5.63 -21.59
CA HIS A 83 2.10 -6.00 -21.10
C HIS A 83 1.41 -6.98 -22.05
N ALA A 84 1.46 -6.73 -23.36
CA ALA A 84 0.94 -7.68 -24.34
C ALA A 84 1.67 -9.04 -24.27
N TRP A 85 2.96 -9.06 -23.98
CA TRP A 85 3.74 -10.28 -23.81
C TRP A 85 3.37 -11.05 -22.52
N GLU A 86 3.17 -10.34 -21.40
CA GLU A 86 2.69 -10.90 -20.13
C GLU A 86 1.37 -11.68 -20.33
N VAL A 87 0.43 -11.09 -21.06
CA VAL A 87 -0.92 -11.65 -21.26
C VAL A 87 -0.94 -12.85 -22.22
N ARG A 88 0.07 -13.01 -23.09
CA ARG A 88 0.10 -14.09 -24.10
C ARG A 88 0.23 -15.50 -23.53
N SER A 89 0.79 -15.68 -22.33
CA SER A 89 0.91 -17.01 -21.72
C SER A 89 1.10 -16.95 -20.21
N GLU A 90 0.64 -17.99 -19.52
CA GLU A 90 0.88 -18.17 -18.07
C GLU A 90 2.38 -18.24 -17.73
N ARG A 91 3.19 -18.79 -18.64
CA ARG A 91 4.64 -18.83 -18.50
C ARG A 91 5.23 -17.41 -18.45
N ASN A 92 4.79 -16.51 -19.32
CA ASN A 92 5.28 -15.13 -19.35
C ASN A 92 4.87 -14.37 -18.09
N ALA A 93 3.62 -14.55 -17.64
CA ALA A 93 3.16 -14.00 -16.37
C ALA A 93 3.99 -14.50 -15.18
N THR A 94 4.31 -15.79 -15.15
CA THR A 94 5.18 -16.39 -14.11
C THR A 94 6.59 -15.80 -14.15
N ILE A 95 7.17 -15.57 -15.34
CA ILE A 95 8.48 -14.92 -15.47
C ILE A 95 8.43 -13.50 -14.89
N LEU A 96 7.41 -12.72 -15.23
CA LEU A 96 7.28 -11.36 -14.72
C LEU A 96 7.07 -11.33 -13.20
N GLN A 97 6.36 -12.31 -12.65
CA GLN A 97 6.23 -12.49 -11.20
C GLN A 97 7.58 -12.81 -10.54
N ARG A 98 8.46 -13.59 -11.18
CA ARG A 98 9.82 -13.85 -10.67
C ARG A 98 10.69 -12.59 -10.73
N ILE A 99 10.57 -11.80 -11.79
CA ILE A 99 11.24 -10.49 -11.90
C ILE A 99 10.75 -9.57 -10.77
N TRP A 100 9.44 -9.57 -10.49
CA TRP A 100 8.88 -8.80 -9.39
C TRP A 100 9.46 -9.20 -8.03
N LEU A 101 9.58 -10.51 -7.75
CA LEU A 101 10.22 -10.99 -6.53
C LEU A 101 11.69 -10.56 -6.46
N ALA A 102 12.45 -10.73 -7.54
CA ALA A 102 13.84 -10.35 -7.59
C ALA A 102 14.04 -8.85 -7.33
N LEU A 103 13.23 -7.99 -7.98
CA LEU A 103 13.22 -6.54 -7.73
C LEU A 103 12.92 -6.23 -6.26
N SER A 104 11.90 -6.87 -5.69
CA SER A 104 11.49 -6.65 -4.31
C SER A 104 12.61 -7.03 -3.33
N LEU A 105 13.29 -8.16 -3.55
CA LEU A 105 14.41 -8.60 -2.73
C LEU A 105 15.64 -7.68 -2.88
N SER A 106 15.95 -7.22 -4.09
CA SER A 106 17.03 -6.25 -4.32
C SER A 106 16.76 -4.93 -3.60
N ILE A 107 15.53 -4.43 -3.64
CA ILE A 107 15.12 -3.23 -2.92
C ILE A 107 15.21 -3.45 -1.40
N ALA A 108 14.72 -4.60 -0.91
CA ALA A 108 14.80 -4.94 0.50
C ALA A 108 16.24 -5.06 1.01
N ALA A 109 17.17 -5.58 0.21
CA ALA A 109 18.59 -5.62 0.55
C ALA A 109 19.16 -4.21 0.74
N PHE A 110 18.91 -3.32 -0.23
CA PHE A 110 19.43 -1.95 -0.19
C PHE A 110 18.80 -1.13 0.96
N GLN A 111 17.48 -1.21 1.13
CA GLN A 111 16.78 -0.53 2.22
C GLN A 111 17.17 -1.12 3.59
N GLY A 112 17.25 -2.44 3.69
CA GLY A 112 17.65 -3.14 4.91
C GLY A 112 19.04 -2.74 5.38
N GLN A 113 19.98 -2.52 4.46
CA GLN A 113 21.31 -2.00 4.79
C GLN A 113 21.22 -0.61 5.42
N GLY A 114 20.44 0.30 4.81
CA GLY A 114 20.26 1.65 5.33
C GLY A 114 19.57 1.69 6.70
N VAL A 115 18.45 0.97 6.85
CA VAL A 115 17.68 0.90 8.10
C VAL A 115 18.49 0.28 9.23
N SER A 116 19.15 -0.86 8.99
CA SER A 116 19.97 -1.50 10.01
C SER A 116 21.18 -0.66 10.42
N SER A 117 21.81 0.05 9.49
CA SER A 117 22.88 1.01 9.81
C SER A 117 22.36 2.18 10.65
N GLY A 118 21.14 2.66 10.39
CA GLY A 118 20.48 3.68 11.21
C GLY A 118 20.19 3.20 12.63
N ILE A 119 19.75 1.95 12.79
CA ILE A 119 19.50 1.33 14.11
C ILE A 119 20.79 1.22 14.93
N LEU A 120 21.93 0.91 14.30
CA LEU A 120 23.23 0.89 14.98
C LEU A 120 23.66 2.25 15.53
N GLY A 121 23.18 3.35 14.94
CA GLY A 121 23.45 4.70 15.43
C GLY A 121 22.67 5.06 16.69
N ILE A 122 21.80 4.18 17.20
CA ILE A 122 21.02 4.40 18.41
C ILE A 122 21.73 3.70 19.58
N ASP A 123 22.28 4.49 20.49
CA ASP A 123 23.01 3.98 21.65
C ASP A 123 22.16 3.06 22.52
N GLY A 124 22.74 1.93 22.91
CA GLY A 124 22.12 0.95 23.81
C GLY A 124 21.06 0.04 23.17
N LEU A 125 20.75 0.22 21.88
CA LEU A 125 19.68 -0.56 21.22
C LEU A 125 20.14 -1.90 20.65
N VAL A 126 21.43 -2.00 20.29
CA VAL A 126 22.05 -3.21 19.74
C VAL A 126 23.21 -3.62 20.65
N PRO A 127 23.02 -4.60 21.55
CA PRO A 127 24.05 -5.01 22.52
C PRO A 127 25.33 -5.55 21.87
N ASN A 128 25.21 -6.19 20.71
CA ASN A 128 26.35 -6.65 19.91
C ASN A 128 26.28 -6.06 18.50
N PRO A 129 26.93 -4.91 18.26
CA PRO A 129 26.95 -4.26 16.95
C PRO A 129 27.64 -5.08 15.86
N GLN A 130 28.57 -5.96 16.23
CA GLN A 130 29.34 -6.74 15.27
C GLN A 130 28.44 -7.80 14.60
N GLY A 131 28.32 -7.72 13.28
CA GLY A 131 27.50 -8.66 12.50
C GLY A 131 25.99 -8.40 12.55
N PHE A 132 25.52 -7.35 13.24
CA PHE A 132 24.09 -7.01 13.27
C PHE A 132 23.53 -6.69 11.88
N VAL A 133 24.20 -5.83 11.10
CA VAL A 133 23.74 -5.39 9.77
C VAL A 133 23.45 -6.57 8.82
N PRO A 134 24.37 -7.52 8.56
CA PRO A 134 24.06 -8.63 7.67
C PRO A 134 22.93 -9.54 8.20
N ILE A 135 22.81 -9.72 9.52
CA ILE A 135 21.71 -10.49 10.13
C ILE A 135 20.37 -9.76 9.94
N ALA A 136 20.35 -8.45 10.15
CA ALA A 136 19.18 -7.61 9.95
C ALA A 136 18.73 -7.62 8.48
N VAL A 137 19.67 -7.46 7.54
CA VAL A 137 19.42 -7.54 6.10
C VAL A 137 18.85 -8.91 5.72
N ALA A 138 19.43 -10.01 6.22
CA ALA A 138 18.91 -11.35 5.98
C ALA A 138 17.48 -11.51 6.53
N SER A 139 17.18 -10.93 7.69
CA SER A 139 15.84 -10.94 8.30
C SER A 139 14.82 -10.17 7.45
N PHE A 140 15.21 -9.02 6.90
CA PHE A 140 14.37 -8.23 5.99
C PHE A 140 14.13 -8.94 4.66
N LEU A 141 15.13 -9.63 4.12
CA LEU A 141 14.99 -10.46 2.92
C LEU A 141 14.04 -11.63 3.15
N GLY A 142 14.20 -12.34 4.27
CA GLY A 142 13.30 -13.43 4.67
C GLY A 142 11.87 -12.96 4.84
N THR A 143 11.68 -11.82 5.52
CA THR A 143 10.35 -11.20 5.71
C THR A 143 9.74 -10.76 4.37
N THR A 144 10.52 -10.15 3.49
CA THR A 144 10.05 -9.73 2.15
C THR A 144 9.63 -10.95 1.33
N ALA A 145 10.40 -12.04 1.35
CA ALA A 145 10.06 -13.28 0.66
C ALA A 145 8.78 -13.92 1.23
N LEU A 146 8.62 -13.93 2.56
CA LEU A 146 7.42 -14.43 3.24
C LEU A 146 6.18 -13.60 2.87
N LEU A 147 6.27 -12.28 2.91
CA LEU A 147 5.19 -11.38 2.52
C LEU A 147 4.85 -11.51 1.03
N PHE A 148 5.85 -11.73 0.18
CA PHE A 148 5.61 -11.99 -1.24
C PHE A 148 4.89 -13.30 -1.47
N TRP A 149 5.30 -14.37 -0.78
CA TRP A 149 4.58 -15.63 -0.80
C TRP A 149 3.13 -15.45 -0.31
N LEU A 150 2.93 -14.72 0.78
CA LEU A 150 1.60 -14.42 1.32
C LEU A 150 0.74 -13.63 0.33
N CYS A 151 1.32 -12.64 -0.35
CA CYS A 151 0.69 -11.91 -1.43
C CYS A 151 0.16 -12.85 -2.52
N LEU A 152 0.99 -13.80 -2.97
CA LEU A 152 0.56 -14.77 -3.99
C LEU A 152 -0.48 -15.76 -3.47
N ALA A 153 -0.34 -16.24 -2.23
CA ALA A 153 -1.29 -17.15 -1.61
C ALA A 153 -2.68 -16.52 -1.52
N VAL A 154 -2.76 -15.26 -1.05
CA VAL A 154 -4.01 -14.50 -1.01
C VAL A 154 -4.55 -14.23 -2.42
N THR A 155 -3.69 -13.89 -3.38
CA THR A 155 -4.15 -13.64 -4.76
C THR A 155 -4.75 -14.88 -5.41
N ARG A 156 -4.25 -16.08 -5.07
CA ARG A 156 -4.73 -17.35 -5.64
C ARG A 156 -5.95 -17.92 -4.91
N HIS A 157 -5.95 -17.88 -3.59
CA HIS A 157 -6.93 -18.60 -2.76
C HIS A 157 -7.76 -17.68 -1.85
N GLY A 158 -7.51 -16.36 -1.87
CA GLY A 158 -8.19 -15.38 -1.04
C GLY A 158 -9.43 -14.78 -1.69
N LEU A 159 -10.01 -13.80 -1.00
CA LEU A 159 -11.14 -13.01 -1.47
C LEU A 159 -10.73 -11.79 -2.29
N VAL A 160 -9.47 -11.36 -2.18
CA VAL A 160 -8.97 -10.11 -2.75
C VAL A 160 -7.58 -10.29 -3.38
N GLY A 161 -7.15 -9.32 -4.19
CA GLY A 161 -5.77 -9.28 -4.67
C GLY A 161 -4.80 -9.10 -3.50
N GLY A 162 -3.81 -10.00 -3.38
CA GLY A 162 -2.90 -10.01 -2.24
C GLY A 162 -2.04 -8.76 -2.14
N LEU A 163 -1.62 -8.18 -3.26
CA LEU A 163 -0.88 -6.90 -3.26
C LEU A 163 -1.71 -5.79 -2.60
N TRP A 164 -2.98 -5.68 -2.97
CA TRP A 164 -3.90 -4.67 -2.45
C TRP A 164 -4.20 -4.90 -0.97
N LEU A 165 -4.41 -6.15 -0.56
CA LEU A 165 -4.59 -6.48 0.86
C LEU A 165 -3.38 -6.05 1.69
N LEU A 166 -2.19 -6.48 1.29
CA LEU A 166 -0.96 -6.17 2.03
C LEU A 166 -0.69 -4.66 2.07
N PHE A 167 -0.85 -3.98 0.93
CA PHE A 167 -0.67 -2.54 0.86
C PHE A 167 -1.67 -1.76 1.72
N ALA A 168 -2.96 -2.08 1.61
CA ALA A 168 -4.00 -1.43 2.41
C ALA A 168 -3.81 -1.71 3.91
N THR A 169 -3.52 -2.97 4.28
CA THR A 169 -3.29 -3.34 5.69
C THR A 169 -2.11 -2.57 6.27
N GLN A 170 -0.99 -2.48 5.54
CA GLN A 170 0.16 -1.71 6.02
C GLN A 170 -0.14 -0.21 6.14
N MET A 171 -0.86 0.39 5.19
CA MET A 171 -1.21 1.80 5.27
C MET A 171 -2.12 2.11 6.46
N ILE A 172 -3.05 1.19 6.78
CA ILE A 172 -3.93 1.32 7.96
C ILE A 172 -3.13 1.12 9.25
N MET A 173 -2.20 0.16 9.28
CA MET A 173 -1.37 -0.12 10.45
C MET A 173 -0.29 0.93 10.72
N GLY A 174 0.24 1.53 9.65
CA GLY A 174 1.22 2.61 9.73
C GLY A 174 0.61 3.96 10.13
N ALA A 175 -0.71 4.05 10.25
CA ALA A 175 -1.37 5.18 10.91
C ALA A 175 -1.12 5.04 12.43
N PRO A 176 -0.26 5.88 13.05
CA PRO A 176 -0.09 5.90 14.48
C PRO A 176 -1.47 6.14 15.11
N THR A 177 -1.97 5.10 15.76
CA THR A 177 -3.22 5.16 16.51
C THR A 177 -2.91 5.91 17.80
N VAL A 178 -3.12 7.23 17.79
CA VAL A 178 -3.03 8.05 19.02
C VAL A 178 -4.16 7.72 19.99
N ALA A 179 -5.04 6.77 19.64
CA ALA A 179 -6.07 6.26 20.53
C ALA A 179 -5.53 5.80 21.90
N THR A 180 -4.25 5.42 21.97
CA THR A 180 -3.54 5.13 23.23
C THR A 180 -2.30 5.98 23.45
N GLU A 181 -1.87 6.77 22.47
CA GLU A 181 -0.51 7.31 22.39
C GLU A 181 -0.45 8.84 22.46
N GLY A 182 -1.44 9.54 23.01
CA GLY A 182 -1.44 11.00 23.12
C GLY A 182 -1.51 11.56 24.54
N GLY A 183 -1.80 10.73 25.54
CA GLY A 183 -2.23 11.22 26.86
C GLY A 183 -3.61 11.92 26.83
N ALA A 184 -4.20 12.10 25.64
CA ALA A 184 -5.61 12.38 25.50
C ALA A 184 -6.37 11.15 25.99
N ASN A 185 -6.87 11.22 27.22
CA ASN A 185 -7.94 10.35 27.64
C ASN A 185 -9.06 10.55 26.62
N LEU A 186 -9.18 9.60 25.70
CA LEU A 186 -10.29 9.44 24.76
C LEU A 186 -11.54 9.10 25.58
N THR A 187 -11.92 10.05 26.42
CA THR A 187 -13.08 9.98 27.30
C THR A 187 -14.28 10.02 26.37
N PHE A 188 -15.18 9.06 26.54
CA PHE A 188 -16.42 9.04 25.79
C PHE A 188 -17.10 10.42 25.89
N GLY A 189 -17.30 11.06 24.73
CA GLY A 189 -17.93 12.37 24.64
C GLY A 189 -17.01 13.57 24.43
N ALA A 190 -15.68 13.41 24.57
CA ALA A 190 -14.71 14.48 24.32
C ALA A 190 -14.75 14.97 22.84
N PRO A 191 -14.53 16.28 22.58
CA PRO A 191 -14.60 16.84 21.23
C PRO A 191 -13.60 16.19 20.26
N GLU A 192 -12.42 15.79 20.73
CA GLU A 192 -11.38 15.12 19.94
C GLU A 192 -11.83 13.72 19.48
N MET A 193 -12.50 12.97 20.38
CA MET A 193 -13.08 11.67 20.04
C MET A 193 -14.21 11.83 19.00
N ARG A 194 -15.10 12.81 19.19
CA ARG A 194 -16.18 13.08 18.23
C ARG A 194 -15.65 13.44 16.85
N ALA A 195 -14.61 14.28 16.79
CA ALA A 195 -13.93 14.63 15.54
C ALA A 195 -13.26 13.41 14.90
N ALA A 196 -12.61 12.55 15.68
CA ALA A 196 -12.00 11.32 15.19
C ALA A 196 -13.02 10.33 14.61
N ILE A 197 -14.15 10.12 15.30
CA ILE A 197 -15.25 9.27 14.83
C ILE A 197 -15.86 9.83 13.56
N LEU A 198 -16.16 11.13 13.52
CA LEU A 198 -16.73 11.79 12.34
C LEU A 198 -15.79 11.67 11.14
N TYR A 199 -14.51 11.96 11.32
CA TYR A 199 -13.53 11.83 10.25
C TYR A 199 -13.38 10.39 9.79
N GLY A 200 -13.30 9.43 10.72
CA GLY A 200 -13.29 8.00 10.41
C GLY A 200 -14.51 7.57 9.59
N ALA A 201 -15.71 8.04 9.97
CA ALA A 201 -16.94 7.80 9.22
C ALA A 201 -16.89 8.40 7.80
N ILE A 202 -16.35 9.61 7.64
CA ILE A 202 -16.16 10.24 6.34
C ILE A 202 -15.17 9.44 5.48
N LEU A 203 -14.03 9.01 6.04
CA LEU A 203 -13.06 8.18 5.31
C LEU A 203 -13.70 6.87 4.85
N LEU A 204 -14.46 6.20 5.72
CA LEU A 204 -15.20 4.97 5.38
C LEU A 204 -16.24 5.22 4.27
N ALA A 205 -16.98 6.33 4.34
CA ALA A 205 -17.94 6.72 3.31
C ALA A 205 -17.25 6.97 1.96
N VAL A 206 -16.09 7.62 1.97
CA VAL A 206 -15.28 7.84 0.75
C VAL A 206 -14.78 6.51 0.19
N VAL A 207 -14.23 5.61 1.02
CA VAL A 207 -13.81 4.27 0.60
C VAL A 207 -14.97 3.49 -0.03
N ALA A 208 -16.14 3.50 0.60
CA ALA A 208 -17.33 2.83 0.10
C ALA A 208 -17.82 3.44 -1.23
N LEU A 209 -17.85 4.77 -1.33
CA LEU A 209 -18.21 5.48 -2.55
C LEU A 209 -17.26 5.10 -3.70
N LEU A 210 -15.96 5.19 -3.48
CA LEU A 210 -14.94 4.84 -4.47
C LEU A 210 -15.06 3.38 -4.90
N ALA A 211 -15.32 2.46 -3.97
CA ALA A 211 -15.52 1.05 -4.27
C ALA A 211 -16.77 0.81 -5.13
N VAL A 212 -17.89 1.47 -4.81
CA VAL A 212 -19.16 1.33 -5.56
C VAL A 212 -19.03 1.93 -6.96
N VAL A 213 -18.42 3.11 -7.09
CA VAL A 213 -18.18 3.71 -8.41
C VAL A 213 -17.20 2.84 -9.19
N GLY A 214 -16.11 2.39 -8.58
CA GLY A 214 -15.13 1.47 -9.18
C GLY A 214 -15.77 0.19 -9.72
N ALA A 215 -16.65 -0.45 -8.93
CA ALA A 215 -17.38 -1.65 -9.35
C ALA A 215 -18.28 -1.42 -10.57
N ARG A 216 -18.83 -0.21 -10.72
CA ARG A 216 -19.66 0.16 -11.88
C ARG A 216 -18.86 0.49 -13.14
N VAL A 217 -17.60 0.90 -12.98
CA VAL A 217 -16.70 1.24 -14.08
C VAL A 217 -15.90 0.03 -14.55
N ALA A 218 -15.59 -0.89 -13.64
CA ALA A 218 -14.90 -2.14 -13.94
C ALA A 218 -15.67 -2.95 -15.00
N ARG A 219 -14.99 -3.28 -16.10
CA ARG A 219 -15.59 -4.11 -17.17
C ARG A 219 -15.43 -5.58 -16.82
N ASP A 220 -16.42 -6.37 -17.22
CA ASP A 220 -16.42 -7.79 -16.89
C ASP A 220 -15.24 -8.56 -17.52
N ASP A 221 -14.72 -8.08 -18.64
CA ASP A 221 -13.66 -8.77 -19.40
C ASP A 221 -12.23 -8.38 -18.98
N GLU A 222 -12.04 -7.46 -18.01
CA GLU A 222 -10.71 -6.96 -17.65
C GLU A 222 -10.04 -7.88 -16.60
N PRO A 223 -8.87 -8.48 -16.89
CA PRO A 223 -8.23 -9.51 -16.04
C PRO A 223 -7.65 -9.00 -14.70
N ASP A 224 -7.76 -7.69 -14.42
CA ASP A 224 -7.38 -7.06 -13.14
C ASP A 224 -8.30 -5.85 -12.89
N ARG A 225 -9.60 -6.12 -12.75
CA ARG A 225 -10.69 -5.12 -12.69
C ARG A 225 -10.42 -3.98 -11.70
N ALA A 226 -10.10 -4.32 -10.46
CA ALA A 226 -9.81 -3.32 -9.43
C ALA A 226 -8.43 -2.69 -9.63
N GLY A 227 -7.39 -3.48 -9.94
CA GLY A 227 -6.04 -2.97 -10.13
C GLY A 227 -5.93 -1.92 -11.25
N ALA A 228 -6.59 -2.17 -12.38
CA ALA A 228 -6.62 -1.26 -13.53
C ALA A 228 -7.08 0.16 -13.15
N LEU A 229 -8.02 0.27 -12.22
CA LEU A 229 -8.66 1.53 -11.82
C LEU A 229 -7.89 2.29 -10.72
N ILE A 230 -6.92 1.67 -10.05
CA ILE A 230 -6.17 2.26 -8.91
C ILE A 230 -4.80 2.77 -9.33
N TRP A 231 -4.14 1.98 -10.18
CA TRP A 231 -2.77 2.22 -10.61
C TRP A 231 -2.52 3.65 -11.12
N PRO A 232 -3.41 4.34 -11.87
CA PRO A 232 -3.13 5.71 -12.28
C PRO A 232 -2.91 6.67 -11.10
N VAL A 233 -3.73 6.56 -10.07
CA VAL A 233 -3.66 7.42 -8.88
C VAL A 233 -2.48 7.02 -7.99
N LEU A 234 -2.24 5.73 -7.81
CA LEU A 234 -1.09 5.23 -7.07
C LEU A 234 0.22 5.63 -7.75
N LEU A 235 0.33 5.40 -9.06
CA LEU A 235 1.50 5.77 -9.85
C LEU A 235 1.73 7.28 -9.80
N GLY A 236 0.67 8.08 -9.93
CA GLY A 236 0.74 9.54 -9.81
C GLY A 236 1.29 9.99 -8.45
N TYR A 237 0.78 9.41 -7.37
CA TYR A 237 1.14 9.82 -6.01
C TYR A 237 2.60 9.51 -5.68
N TYR A 238 3.06 8.30 -5.98
CA TYR A 238 4.44 7.90 -5.73
C TYR A 238 5.42 8.59 -6.68
N THR A 239 5.04 8.82 -7.94
CA THR A 239 5.88 9.60 -8.88
C THR A 239 6.07 11.03 -8.40
N ALA A 240 5.01 11.67 -7.87
CA ALA A 240 5.13 13.01 -7.29
C ALA A 240 6.12 13.05 -6.13
N GLY A 241 6.13 12.01 -5.28
CA GLY A 241 7.11 11.89 -4.19
C GLY A 241 8.55 11.75 -4.69
N LEU A 242 8.78 10.98 -5.75
CA LEU A 242 10.11 10.82 -6.36
C LEU A 242 10.61 12.12 -7.00
N VAL A 243 9.74 12.83 -7.72
CA VAL A 243 10.08 14.13 -8.31
C VAL A 243 10.45 15.11 -7.20
N GLN A 244 9.65 15.19 -6.14
CA GLN A 244 9.94 16.05 -5.00
C GLN A 244 11.26 15.69 -4.32
N ALA A 245 11.55 14.41 -4.11
CA ALA A 245 12.82 13.95 -3.55
C ALA A 245 14.02 14.39 -4.41
N ALA A 246 13.92 14.30 -5.74
CA ALA A 246 14.96 14.76 -6.65
C ALA A 246 15.19 16.28 -6.56
N PHE A 247 14.13 17.07 -6.41
CA PHE A 247 14.24 18.52 -6.20
C PHE A 247 14.89 18.86 -4.86
N ILE A 248 14.54 18.15 -3.79
CA ILE A 248 15.16 18.32 -2.47
C ILE A 248 16.65 17.99 -2.54
N LEU A 249 17.02 16.87 -3.17
CA LEU A 249 18.42 16.45 -3.32
C LEU A 249 19.25 17.44 -4.15
N THR A 250 18.64 18.15 -5.09
CA THR A 250 19.31 19.18 -5.90
C THR A 250 19.35 20.56 -5.22
N GLY A 251 18.86 20.67 -3.97
CA GLY A 251 18.82 21.92 -3.22
C GLY A 251 17.70 22.88 -3.65
N ASN A 252 16.81 22.45 -4.55
CA ASN A 252 15.73 23.28 -5.07
C ASN A 252 14.45 23.07 -4.25
N LEU A 253 14.17 24.01 -3.34
CA LEU A 253 13.03 23.95 -2.43
C LEU A 253 11.69 24.35 -3.09
N MET A 254 11.69 24.84 -4.33
CA MET A 254 10.49 25.36 -4.99
C MET A 254 9.37 24.30 -5.12
N LEU A 255 9.75 23.03 -5.31
CA LEU A 255 8.81 21.90 -5.39
C LEU A 255 8.85 21.00 -4.14
N ALA A 256 9.51 21.43 -3.06
CA ALA A 256 9.66 20.63 -1.84
C ALA A 256 8.42 20.66 -0.94
N GLY A 257 7.43 21.51 -1.21
CA GLY A 257 6.22 21.66 -0.38
C GLY A 257 5.09 20.67 -0.72
N ARG A 258 4.19 20.45 0.25
CA ARG A 258 2.96 19.66 0.06
C ARG A 258 2.10 20.15 -1.12
N PRO A 259 1.91 21.46 -1.36
CA PRO A 259 1.12 21.92 -2.50
C PRO A 259 1.72 21.49 -3.85
N ALA A 260 3.04 21.58 -3.98
CA ALA A 260 3.75 21.15 -5.18
C ALA A 260 3.59 19.63 -5.41
N HIS A 261 3.71 18.83 -4.36
CA HIS A 261 3.45 17.39 -4.42
C HIS A 261 2.04 17.09 -4.94
N LEU A 262 1.01 17.77 -4.41
CA LEU A 262 -0.37 17.56 -4.83
C LEU A 262 -0.61 17.97 -6.29
N VAL A 263 0.00 19.06 -6.75
CA VAL A 263 -0.09 19.49 -8.15
C VAL A 263 0.54 18.46 -9.08
N ILE A 264 1.77 18.00 -8.78
CA ILE A 264 2.46 16.99 -9.58
C ILE A 264 1.64 15.69 -9.59
N PHE A 265 1.14 15.27 -8.43
CA PHE A 265 0.29 14.09 -8.29
C PHE A 265 -0.93 14.15 -9.21
N VAL A 266 -1.70 15.25 -9.17
CA VAL A 266 -2.89 15.42 -10.00
C VAL A 266 -2.55 15.32 -11.48
N ILE A 267 -1.50 16.04 -11.91
CA ILE A 267 -1.07 16.06 -13.32
C ILE A 267 -0.66 14.66 -13.79
N VAL A 268 0.18 13.98 -13.01
CA VAL A 268 0.69 12.65 -13.39
C VAL A 268 -0.42 11.61 -13.35
N ALA A 269 -1.32 11.63 -12.36
CA ALA A 269 -2.44 10.69 -12.27
C ALA A 269 -3.39 10.81 -13.47
N ILE A 270 -3.70 12.04 -13.89
CA ILE A 270 -4.52 12.30 -15.08
C ILE A 270 -3.79 11.82 -16.34
N LEU A 271 -2.51 12.18 -16.50
CA LEU A 271 -1.71 11.77 -17.65
C LEU A 271 -1.65 10.25 -17.79
N ILE A 272 -1.37 9.53 -16.70
CA ILE A 272 -1.31 8.06 -16.71
C ILE A 272 -2.67 7.47 -17.06
N THR A 273 -3.77 8.06 -16.56
CA THR A 273 -5.11 7.59 -16.92
C THR A 273 -5.33 7.72 -18.42
N LEU A 274 -4.98 8.86 -19.01
CA LEU A 274 -5.09 9.08 -20.47
C LEU A 274 -4.21 8.11 -21.27
N MET A 275 -2.98 7.84 -20.80
CA MET A 275 -2.08 6.89 -21.47
C MET A 275 -2.56 5.43 -21.39
N ARG A 276 -3.31 5.07 -20.35
CA ARG A 276 -3.82 3.71 -20.14
C ARG A 276 -5.20 3.48 -20.74
N MET A 277 -5.88 4.51 -21.21
CA MET A 277 -7.15 4.34 -21.92
C MET A 277 -6.90 3.59 -23.23
N PRO A 278 -7.59 2.45 -23.46
CA PRO A 278 -7.52 1.78 -24.74
C PRO A 278 -8.08 2.70 -25.84
N ASN A 279 -7.38 2.80 -26.97
CA ASN A 279 -7.83 3.61 -28.12
C ASN A 279 -9.20 3.19 -28.68
N SER A 280 -9.67 1.98 -28.35
CA SER A 280 -10.98 1.46 -28.72
C SER A 280 -12.10 1.85 -27.76
N GLU A 281 -11.79 2.33 -26.56
CA GLU A 281 -12.81 2.81 -25.61
C GLU A 281 -13.26 4.22 -26.01
N THR A 282 -14.49 4.34 -26.49
CA THR A 282 -15.11 5.62 -26.84
C THR A 282 -16.41 5.84 -26.06
N GLY A 283 -16.78 7.11 -25.88
CA GLY A 283 -18.04 7.50 -25.26
C GLY A 283 -18.10 7.25 -23.75
N ALA A 284 -19.17 6.61 -23.28
CA ALA A 284 -19.52 6.52 -21.86
C ALA A 284 -18.49 5.77 -21.00
N ALA A 285 -17.86 4.71 -21.52
CA ALA A 285 -16.90 3.91 -20.77
C ALA A 285 -15.60 4.68 -20.48
N ALA A 286 -15.07 5.40 -21.48
CA ALA A 286 -13.90 6.25 -21.32
C ALA A 286 -14.18 7.38 -20.30
N ASN A 287 -15.34 8.03 -20.42
CA ASN A 287 -15.78 9.06 -19.48
C ASN A 287 -15.89 8.52 -18.06
N ALA A 288 -16.40 7.31 -17.87
CA ALA A 288 -16.56 6.70 -16.55
C ALA A 288 -15.20 6.43 -15.87
N ARG A 289 -14.17 5.98 -16.61
CA ARG A 289 -12.80 5.83 -16.09
C ARG A 289 -12.19 7.17 -15.68
N ILE A 290 -12.35 8.21 -16.52
CA ILE A 290 -11.88 9.57 -16.21
C ILE A 290 -12.53 10.08 -14.93
N VAL A 291 -13.86 9.97 -14.83
CA VAL A 291 -14.62 10.43 -13.67
C VAL A 291 -14.17 9.69 -12.40
N LEU A 292 -13.93 8.37 -12.48
CA LEU A 292 -13.41 7.63 -11.34
C LEU A 292 -12.02 8.10 -10.92
N THR A 293 -11.08 8.29 -11.85
CA THR A 293 -9.75 8.83 -11.53
C THR A 293 -9.88 10.20 -10.87
N LEU A 294 -10.70 11.10 -11.44
CA LEU A 294 -10.91 12.43 -10.88
C LEU A 294 -11.49 12.36 -9.46
N LEU A 295 -12.43 11.45 -9.21
CA LEU A 295 -13.01 11.22 -7.89
C LEU A 295 -11.95 10.71 -6.88
N GLN A 296 -11.13 9.76 -7.29
CA GLN A 296 -10.02 9.24 -6.47
C GLN A 296 -8.98 10.33 -6.18
N VAL A 297 -8.59 11.11 -7.19
CA VAL A 297 -7.67 12.25 -7.04
C VAL A 297 -8.26 13.29 -6.09
N ALA A 298 -9.53 13.66 -6.25
CA ALA A 298 -10.21 14.60 -5.37
C ALA A 298 -10.28 14.07 -3.93
N ALA A 299 -10.53 12.78 -3.72
CA ALA A 299 -10.51 12.16 -2.40
C ALA A 299 -9.13 12.26 -1.74
N VAL A 300 -8.06 11.94 -2.49
CA VAL A 300 -6.67 12.01 -1.99
C VAL A 300 -6.27 13.45 -1.68
N VAL A 301 -6.56 14.40 -2.58
CA VAL A 301 -6.26 15.83 -2.38
C VAL A 301 -7.05 16.38 -1.19
N GLY A 302 -8.36 16.10 -1.12
CA GLY A 302 -9.24 16.53 -0.04
C GLY A 302 -8.76 16.02 1.32
N ALA A 303 -8.48 14.72 1.43
CA ALA A 303 -7.91 14.15 2.65
C ALA A 303 -6.55 14.78 3.01
N SER A 304 -5.69 15.03 2.01
CA SER A 304 -4.37 15.66 2.22
C SER A 304 -4.47 17.09 2.76
N ILE A 305 -5.47 17.86 2.30
CA ILE A 305 -5.75 19.23 2.75
C ILE A 305 -6.31 19.19 4.17
N VAL A 306 -7.29 18.32 4.45
CA VAL A 306 -7.89 18.23 5.80
C VAL A 306 -6.85 17.81 6.83
N LEU A 307 -5.98 16.84 6.53
CA LEU A 307 -4.88 16.45 7.41
C LEU A 307 -3.84 17.57 7.63
N GLY A 308 -3.74 18.52 6.69
CA GLY A 308 -2.88 19.69 6.84
C GLY A 308 -3.53 20.84 7.62
N ALA A 309 -4.86 20.88 7.66
CA ALA A 309 -5.63 21.97 8.28
C ALA A 309 -6.17 21.61 9.68
N VAL A 310 -6.40 20.33 9.95
CA VAL A 310 -6.99 19.82 11.20
C VAL A 310 -5.97 18.96 11.93
N ALA A 311 -5.70 19.29 13.19
CA ALA A 311 -4.92 18.46 14.08
C ALA A 311 -5.74 17.23 14.50
N LEU A 312 -5.69 16.20 13.66
CA LEU A 312 -6.34 14.92 13.96
C LEU A 312 -5.51 14.12 14.97
N PRO A 313 -6.14 13.35 15.85
CA PRO A 313 -5.46 12.45 16.79
C PRO A 313 -4.96 11.17 16.11
N PHE A 314 -4.59 11.23 14.83
CA PHE A 314 -3.95 10.16 14.10
C PHE A 314 -3.35 10.76 12.84
N SER A 315 -2.22 10.22 12.39
CA SER A 315 -1.75 10.50 11.05
C SER A 315 -2.27 9.42 10.10
N PHE A 316 -2.63 9.84 8.90
CA PHE A 316 -3.23 8.98 7.89
C PHE A 316 -2.59 9.29 6.54
N ASN A 317 -2.25 8.25 5.77
CA ASN A 317 -1.79 8.46 4.40
C ASN A 317 -3.02 8.53 3.47
N PRO A 318 -3.27 9.66 2.80
CA PRO A 318 -4.41 9.84 1.90
C PRO A 318 -4.56 8.76 0.82
N ILE A 319 -3.45 8.18 0.33
CA ILE A 319 -3.49 7.12 -0.69
C ILE A 319 -4.14 5.82 -0.18
N ALA A 320 -4.18 5.63 1.15
CA ALA A 320 -4.82 4.49 1.77
C ALA A 320 -6.32 4.42 1.48
N LEU A 321 -6.98 5.55 1.18
CA LEU A 321 -8.37 5.57 0.73
C LEU A 321 -8.57 4.77 -0.55
N VAL A 322 -7.69 4.99 -1.52
CA VAL A 322 -7.78 4.35 -2.84
C VAL A 322 -7.43 2.86 -2.72
N ALA A 323 -6.39 2.53 -1.96
CA ALA A 323 -6.01 1.14 -1.69
C ALA A 323 -7.12 0.38 -0.93
N SER A 324 -7.77 1.02 0.03
CA SER A 324 -8.87 0.40 0.79
C SER A 324 -10.12 0.21 -0.07
N ALA A 325 -10.43 1.19 -0.93
CA ALA A 325 -11.54 1.11 -1.87
C ALA A 325 -11.39 -0.08 -2.83
N ALA A 326 -10.16 -0.35 -3.27
CA ALA A 326 -9.82 -1.54 -4.05
C ALA A 326 -10.20 -2.84 -3.36
N VAL A 327 -9.77 -2.99 -2.10
CA VAL A 327 -10.03 -4.18 -1.30
C VAL A 327 -11.53 -4.35 -1.12
N VAL A 328 -12.25 -3.27 -0.74
CA VAL A 328 -13.70 -3.29 -0.55
C VAL A 328 -14.44 -3.65 -1.84
N GLN A 329 -14.04 -3.08 -2.97
CA GLN A 329 -14.61 -3.38 -4.28
C GLN A 329 -14.51 -4.88 -4.59
N VAL A 330 -13.30 -5.45 -4.48
CA VAL A 330 -13.08 -6.86 -4.81
C VAL A 330 -13.82 -7.79 -3.85
N VAL A 331 -13.90 -7.44 -2.55
CA VAL A 331 -14.72 -8.20 -1.58
C VAL A 331 -16.19 -8.18 -1.98
N ALA A 332 -16.74 -7.01 -2.32
CA ALA A 332 -18.15 -6.87 -2.68
C ALA A 332 -18.50 -7.65 -3.95
N GLU A 333 -17.60 -7.68 -4.93
CA GLU A 333 -17.75 -8.46 -6.16
C GLU A 333 -17.72 -9.98 -5.92
N ASN A 334 -16.92 -10.44 -4.94
CA ASN A 334 -16.79 -11.86 -4.58
C ASN A 334 -17.83 -12.34 -3.55
N ALA A 335 -18.69 -11.45 -3.03
CA ALA A 335 -19.71 -11.81 -2.06
C ALA A 335 -20.81 -12.67 -2.73
N PRO A 336 -21.35 -13.69 -2.04
CA PRO A 336 -22.45 -14.48 -2.57
C PRO A 336 -23.66 -13.58 -2.84
N ARG A 337 -24.16 -13.58 -4.09
CA ARG A 337 -25.39 -12.87 -4.46
C ARG A 337 -26.54 -13.50 -3.69
N ARG A 338 -27.22 -12.72 -2.83
CA ARG A 338 -28.48 -13.14 -2.22
C ARG A 338 -29.51 -13.20 -3.35
N GLY A 339 -29.94 -14.42 -3.69
CA GLY A 339 -31.08 -14.68 -4.56
C GLY A 339 -32.39 -14.33 -3.86
#